data_AF-A0A1Q6XB87-F1
#
_entry.id   AF-A0A1Q6XB87-F1
#
_cell.length_a   1.000
_cell.length_b   1.000
_cell.length_c   1.000
_cell.angle_alpha   90.00
_cell.angle_beta   90.00
_cell.angle_gamma   90.00
#
_symmetry.space_group_name_H-M   'P 1'
#
loop_
_entity.id
_entity.type
_entity.pdbx_description
1 polymer ?
#
loop_
_entity_poly.entity_id
_entity_poly.type
_entity_poly.pdbx_seq_one_letter_code
_entity_poly.pdbx_strand_id
1 'polypeptide(L)'
;MAQEMFKTLQYYWNAAQGYRFKPWESPYIRWRFETFLGKEAANLTASKFFHLAWKYREHMERFVDWAAERNRFQRRRHARRSSILLNKPE
;
A
#
# COMPACT_ATOMS: atom_id res chain seq x y z
N MET A 1 -3.75 -17.22 3.19
CA MET A 1 -2.32 -17.06 2.86
C MET A 1 -2.12 -16.53 1.44
N ALA A 2 -2.44 -17.28 0.36
CA ALA A 2 -2.13 -16.85 -1.02
C ALA A 2 -2.89 -15.61 -1.55
N GLN A 3 -4.14 -15.40 -1.13
CA GLN A 3 -4.93 -14.23 -1.57
C GLN A 3 -4.43 -12.89 -1.02
N GLU A 4 -3.78 -12.87 0.15
CA GLU A 4 -3.25 -11.63 0.74
C GLU A 4 -1.91 -11.21 0.13
N MET A 5 -1.08 -12.18 -0.28
CA MET A 5 0.14 -11.88 -1.03
C MET A 5 -0.16 -11.15 -2.34
N PHE A 6 -1.20 -11.56 -3.07
CA PHE A 6 -1.57 -10.92 -4.34
C PHE A 6 -2.04 -9.48 -4.16
N LYS A 7 -2.83 -9.18 -3.12
CA LYS A 7 -3.25 -7.80 -2.82
C LYS A 7 -2.08 -6.92 -2.41
N THR A 8 -1.14 -7.48 -1.64
CA THR A 8 0.06 -6.78 -1.21
C THR A 8 0.94 -6.43 -2.41
N LEU A 9 1.20 -7.41 -3.27
CA LEU A 9 1.88 -7.21 -4.55
C LEU A 9 1.20 -6.15 -5.41
N GLN A 10 -0.12 -6.21 -5.55
CA GLN A 10 -0.88 -5.27 -6.39
C GLN A 10 -0.90 -3.84 -5.81
N TYR A 11 -0.93 -3.69 -4.48
CA TYR A 11 -0.80 -2.39 -3.82
C TYR A 11 0.58 -1.78 -4.04
N TYR A 12 1.65 -2.55 -3.85
CA TYR A 12 3.01 -2.10 -4.13
C TYR A 12 3.25 -1.85 -5.62
N TRP A 13 2.64 -2.65 -6.50
CA TRP A 13 2.68 -2.48 -7.95
C TRP A 13 2.04 -1.16 -8.40
N ASN A 14 0.91 -0.80 -7.80
CA ASN A 14 0.25 0.48 -8.03
C ASN A 14 1.05 1.65 -7.40
N ALA A 15 1.59 1.46 -6.20
CA ALA A 15 2.43 2.47 -5.53
C ALA A 15 3.77 2.72 -6.25
N ALA A 16 4.28 1.72 -6.98
CA ALA A 16 5.49 1.81 -7.80
C ALA A 16 5.22 2.28 -9.24
N GLN A 17 4.04 2.85 -9.55
CA GLN A 17 3.77 3.42 -10.89
C GLN A 17 4.88 4.41 -11.28
N GLY A 18 5.58 4.10 -12.38
CA GLY A 18 6.73 4.85 -12.89
C GLY A 18 8.08 4.13 -12.71
N TYR A 19 8.21 3.23 -11.74
CA TYR A 19 9.46 2.55 -11.39
C TYR A 19 9.28 1.04 -11.22
N ARG A 20 8.33 0.43 -11.93
CA ARG A 20 7.93 -0.99 -11.75
C ARG A 20 9.08 -1.99 -11.84
N PHE A 21 10.07 -1.72 -12.69
CA PHE A 21 11.25 -2.58 -12.86
C PHE A 21 12.38 -2.26 -11.86
N LYS A 22 12.33 -1.10 -11.22
CA LYS A 22 13.33 -0.62 -10.27
C LYS A 22 12.69 0.18 -9.12
N PRO A 23 11.86 -0.45 -8.28
CA PRO A 23 11.14 0.26 -7.22
C PRO A 23 12.06 0.98 -6.22
N TRP A 24 13.31 0.52 -6.06
CA TRP A 24 14.34 1.17 -5.24
C TRP A 24 14.85 2.51 -5.80
N GLU A 25 14.64 2.79 -7.09
CA GLU A 25 14.94 4.10 -7.70
C GLU A 25 13.78 5.10 -7.55
N SER A 26 12.60 4.64 -7.11
CA SER A 26 11.45 5.53 -6.90
C SER A 26 11.68 6.43 -5.68
N PRO A 27 11.64 7.77 -5.85
CA PRO A 27 11.75 8.71 -4.74
C PRO A 27 10.68 8.49 -3.68
N TYR A 28 9.46 8.14 -4.11
CA TYR A 28 8.34 7.90 -3.22
C TYR A 28 8.54 6.65 -2.36
N ILE A 29 8.96 5.54 -2.98
CA ILE A 29 9.22 4.29 -2.25
C ILE A 29 10.36 4.50 -1.25
N ARG A 30 11.42 5.23 -1.66
CA ARG A 30 12.57 5.52 -0.80
C ARG A 30 12.15 6.32 0.43
N TRP A 31 11.41 7.40 0.24
CA TRP A 31 10.86 8.21 1.32
C TRP A 31 9.92 7.42 2.24
N ARG A 32 9.13 6.50 1.67
CA ARG A 32 8.26 5.60 2.45
C ARG A 32 9.07 4.67 3.34
N PHE A 33 10.10 4.05 2.78
CA PHE A 33 11.00 3.17 3.54
C PHE A 33 11.78 3.97 4.60
N GLU A 34 12.23 5.19 4.31
CA GLU A 34 12.85 6.08 5.30
C GLU A 34 11.92 6.45 6.44
N THR A 35 10.63 6.70 6.16
CA THR A 35 9.64 7.02 7.19
C THR A 35 9.38 5.83 8.11
N PHE A 36 9.33 4.61 7.57
CA PHE A 36 9.02 3.41 8.34
C PHE A 36 10.25 2.77 9.02
N LEU A 37 11.43 2.86 8.41
CA LEU A 37 12.64 2.13 8.82
C LEU A 37 13.80 3.07 9.22
N GLY A 38 13.63 4.38 9.04
CA GLY A 38 14.61 5.38 9.41
C GLY A 38 15.97 5.16 8.75
N LYS A 39 17.02 5.12 9.56
CA LYS A 39 18.43 5.00 9.11
C LYS A 39 18.71 3.71 8.32
N GLU A 40 17.93 2.65 8.50
CA GLU A 40 18.11 1.41 7.72
C GLU A 40 17.83 1.63 6.22
N ALA A 41 16.92 2.53 5.89
CA ALA A 41 16.49 2.83 4.52
C ALA A 41 17.26 3.97 3.85
N ALA A 42 18.06 4.76 4.58
CA ALA A 42 18.82 5.89 4.02
C ALA A 42 19.79 5.47 2.89
N ASN A 43 20.31 4.24 2.93
CA ASN A 43 21.10 3.62 1.86
C ASN A 43 20.35 2.46 1.21
N LEU A 44 19.17 2.77 0.66
CA LEU A 44 18.35 1.79 -0.07
C LEU A 44 19.04 1.38 -1.38
N THR A 45 19.68 0.21 -1.39
CA THR A 45 20.12 -0.48 -2.61
C THR A 45 19.09 -1.55 -3.01
N ALA A 46 19.16 -2.09 -4.22
CA ALA A 46 18.21 -3.13 -4.67
C ALA A 46 18.18 -4.34 -3.71
N SER A 47 19.34 -4.88 -3.35
CA SER A 47 19.43 -6.02 -2.41
C SER A 47 18.87 -5.66 -1.02
N LYS A 48 19.20 -4.47 -0.50
CA LYS A 48 18.70 -4.00 0.80
C LYS A 48 17.19 -3.76 0.77
N PHE A 49 16.66 -3.24 -0.33
CA PHE A 49 15.23 -3.08 -0.55
C PHE A 49 14.51 -4.43 -0.47
N PHE A 50 14.96 -5.44 -1.21
CA PHE A 50 14.36 -6.77 -1.17
C PHE A 50 14.49 -7.42 0.21
N HIS A 51 15.65 -7.29 0.86
CA HIS A 51 15.86 -7.81 2.21
C HIS A 51 14.91 -7.17 3.23
N LEU A 52 14.77 -5.85 3.21
CA LEU A 52 13.86 -5.12 4.11
C LEU A 52 12.40 -5.42 3.77
N ALA A 53 12.02 -5.42 2.49
CA ALA A 53 10.67 -5.78 2.07
C ALA A 53 10.30 -7.20 2.53
N TRP A 54 11.24 -8.14 2.49
CA TRP A 54 11.02 -9.52 2.94
C TRP A 54 11.00 -9.65 4.47
N LYS A 55 11.91 -8.97 5.16
CA LYS A 55 12.01 -8.94 6.63
C LYS A 55 10.75 -8.35 7.26
N TYR A 56 10.20 -7.29 6.68
CA TYR A 56 9.01 -6.60 7.16
C TYR A 56 7.72 -7.03 6.44
N ARG A 57 7.75 -8.13 5.68
CA ARG A 57 6.60 -8.61 4.88
C ARG A 57 5.34 -8.80 5.74
N GLU A 58 5.48 -9.37 6.94
CA GLU A 58 4.34 -9.63 7.84
C GLU A 58 3.69 -8.33 8.34
N HIS A 59 4.51 -7.31 8.64
CA HIS A 59 4.00 -5.98 9.00
C HIS A 59 3.31 -5.30 7.81
N MET A 60 3.86 -5.46 6.60
CA MET A 60 3.26 -4.91 5.38
C MET A 60 1.96 -5.62 5.01
N GLU A 61 1.89 -6.94 5.15
CA GLU A 61 0.66 -7.72 4.96
C GLU A 61 -0.42 -7.25 5.92
N ARG A 62 -0.10 -7.10 7.21
CA ARG A 62 -1.06 -6.59 8.21
C ARG A 62 -1.54 -5.18 7.91
N PHE A 63 -0.68 -4.32 7.35
CA PHE A 63 -1.06 -2.99 6.88
C PHE A 63 -1.98 -3.04 5.65
N VAL A 64 -1.67 -3.90 4.68
CA VAL A 64 -2.50 -4.04 3.47
C VAL A 64 -3.86 -4.64 3.81
N ASP A 65 -3.92 -5.61 4.73
CA ASP A 65 -5.17 -6.15 5.27
C ASP A 65 -6.01 -5.05 5.90
N TRP A 66 -5.39 -4.24 6.78
CA TRP A 66 -6.06 -3.07 7.37
C TRP A 66 -6.52 -2.07 6.30
N ALA A 67 -5.69 -1.76 5.30
CA ALA A 67 -6.05 -0.83 4.24
C ALA A 67 -7.18 -1.37 3.34
N ALA A 68 -7.19 -2.68 3.07
CA ALA A 68 -8.24 -3.35 2.33
C ALA A 68 -9.57 -3.32 3.10
N GLU A 69 -9.52 -3.57 4.41
CA GLU A 69 -10.64 -3.43 5.33
C GLU A 69 -11.19 -1.99 5.29
N ARG A 70 -10.29 -0.99 5.39
CA ARG A 70 -10.66 0.43 5.35
C ARG A 70 -11.26 0.84 4.00
N ASN A 71 -10.77 0.30 2.89
CA ASN A 71 -11.36 0.50 1.56
C ASN A 71 -12.77 -0.09 1.43
N ARG A 72 -13.06 -1.23 2.08
CA ARG A 72 -14.44 -1.76 2.15
C ARG A 72 -15.35 -0.81 2.92
N PHE A 73 -14.89 -0.26 4.05
CA PHE A 73 -15.64 0.73 4.81
C PHE A 73 -15.90 2.01 4.01
N GLN A 74 -14.90 2.53 3.29
CA GLN A 74 -15.06 3.73 2.46
C GLN A 74 -16.04 3.51 1.31
N ARG A 75 -15.98 2.35 0.62
CA ARG A 75 -16.95 2.01 -0.43
C ARG A 75 -18.38 1.90 0.11
N ARG A 76 -18.58 1.27 1.27
CA ARG A 76 -19.90 1.23 1.94
C ARG A 76 -20.41 2.63 2.30
N ARG A 77 -19.53 3.51 2.78
CA ARG A 77 -19.86 4.89 3.13
C ARG A 77 -20.23 5.73 1.90
N HIS A 78 -19.52 5.54 0.78
CA HIS A 78 -19.84 6.18 -0.50
C HIS A 78 -21.18 5.70 -1.07
N ALA A 79 -21.46 4.39 -1.02
CA ALA A 79 -22.75 3.84 -1.44
C ALA A 79 -23.92 4.39 -0.61
N ARG A 80 -23.76 4.48 0.71
CA ARG A 80 -24.77 5.07 1.61
C ARG A 80 -25.00 6.56 1.34
N ARG A 81 -23.94 7.32 1.04
CA ARG A 81 -24.02 8.76 0.76
C ARG A 81 -24.63 9.04 -0.63
N SER A 82 -24.39 8.17 -1.61
CA SER A 82 -25.07 8.19 -2.91
C SER A 82 -26.57 7.89 -2.78
N SER A 83 -26.96 6.95 -1.92
CA SER A 83 -28.36 6.65 -1.62
C SER A 83 -29.10 7.82 -0.93
N ILE A 84 -28.43 8.58 -0.07
CA ILE A 84 -29.01 9.77 0.60
C ILE A 84 -29.20 10.93 -0.39
N LEU A 85 -28.28 11.11 -1.34
CA LEU A 85 -28.39 12.17 -2.34
C LEU A 85 -29.45 11.89 -3.41
N LEU A 86 -29.79 10.62 -3.63
CA LEU A 86 -30.83 10.19 -4.58
C LEU A 86 -32.24 10.20 -3.97
N ASN A 87 -32.36 10.39 -2.65
CA ASN A 87 -33.61 10.44 -1.91
C ASN A 87 -33.80 11.82 -1.25
N LYS A 88 -33.51 12.87 -2.02
CA LYS A 88 -33.76 14.26 -1.62
C LYS A 88 -35.19 14.59 -2.04
N PRO A 89 -36.13 14.83 -1.11
CA PRO A 89 -37.46 15.30 -1.52
C PRO A 89 -37.31 16.71 -2.11
N GLU A 90 -37.94 16.89 -3.28
CA GLU A 90 -38.09 18.16 -4.00
C GLU A 90 -38.74 19.24 -3.11
#